data_AF-A0A7M5VGN9-F1
#
_entry.id   AF-A0A7M5VGN9-F1
#
_cell.length_a   1.000
_cell.length_b   1.000
_cell.length_c   1.000
_cell.angle_alpha   90.00
_cell.angle_beta   90.00
_cell.angle_gamma   90.00
#
_symmetry.space_group_name_H-M   'P 1'
#
loop_
_entity.id
_entity.type
_entity.pdbx_description
1 polymer ?
#
loop_
_entity_poly.entity_id
_entity_poly.type
_entity_poly.pdbx_seq_one_letter_code
_entity_poly.pdbx_strand_id
1 'polypeptide(L)'
;MASYEEDIHIIEIKKITLLENLKISARESESIEEDTREQASNPKWFEYRKNRFTASLCNRLTGRNAPKTPRGLTTLAKNFVHPKEVNKIVKLKMDYGKFYEPIAIRHYETYMKLSGFKINVEASGLVLDETNYILGATPDGKVTCDGEMGILEVKCSDQYKDIDPKAICVISPNPMVIKDKDGIFRISKEHSYYNQVQMQLALTCQTWCDFVFYIHLKD
;
A
#
# COMPACT_ATOMS: atom_id res chain seq x y z
N MET A 1 3.38 -28.71 33.52
CA MET A 1 4.47 -28.81 32.51
C MET A 1 3.97 -29.50 31.25
N ALA A 2 3.41 -30.72 31.34
CA ALA A 2 2.81 -31.42 30.19
C ALA A 2 1.77 -30.59 29.40
N SER A 3 0.83 -29.90 30.07
CA SER A 3 -0.18 -29.08 29.36
C SER A 3 0.39 -27.85 28.65
N TYR A 4 1.51 -27.30 29.14
CA TYR A 4 2.15 -26.12 28.55
C TYR A 4 2.98 -26.48 27.31
N GLU A 5 3.61 -27.66 27.33
CA GLU A 5 4.32 -28.22 26.17
C GLU A 5 3.33 -28.67 25.07
N GLU A 6 2.19 -29.25 25.46
CA GLU A 6 1.07 -29.53 24.54
C GLU A 6 0.54 -28.25 23.88
N ASP A 7 0.37 -27.17 24.64
CA ASP A 7 -0.07 -25.87 24.11
C ASP A 7 0.94 -25.28 23.11
N ILE A 8 2.25 -25.35 23.41
CA ILE A 8 3.31 -24.89 22.51
C ILE A 8 3.31 -25.71 21.21
N HIS A 9 3.18 -27.04 21.32
CA HIS A 9 3.17 -27.92 20.16
C HIS A 9 1.97 -27.63 19.23
N ILE A 10 0.79 -27.42 19.81
CA ILE A 10 -0.43 -27.04 19.07
C ILE A 10 -0.24 -25.69 18.37
N ILE A 11 0.38 -24.71 19.03
CA ILE A 11 0.66 -23.39 18.43
C ILE A 11 1.62 -23.54 17.24
N GLU A 12 2.67 -24.33 17.36
CA GLU A 12 3.64 -24.53 16.28
C GLU A 12 3.00 -25.23 15.08
N ILE A 13 2.16 -26.26 15.30
CA ILE A 13 1.39 -26.90 14.23
C ILE A 13 0.49 -25.88 13.53
N LYS A 14 -0.28 -25.07 14.28
CA LYS A 14 -1.16 -24.06 13.70
C LYS A 14 -0.40 -23.02 12.89
N LYS A 15 0.79 -22.62 13.34
CA LYS A 15 1.69 -21.72 12.61
C LYS A 15 2.15 -22.35 11.30
N ILE A 16 2.61 -23.60 11.32
CA ILE A 16 3.03 -24.32 10.12
C ILE A 16 1.87 -24.44 9.13
N THR A 17 0.70 -24.90 9.57
CA THR A 17 -0.51 -25.00 8.73
C THR A 17 -0.89 -23.66 8.12
N LEU A 18 -0.85 -22.57 8.90
CA LEU A 18 -1.12 -21.23 8.39
C LEU A 18 -0.12 -20.83 7.29
N LEU A 19 1.17 -21.03 7.53
CA LEU A 19 2.21 -20.67 6.56
C LEU A 19 2.14 -21.52 5.28
N GLU A 20 1.87 -22.81 5.39
CA GLU A 20 1.67 -23.69 4.22
C GLU A 20 0.47 -23.23 3.39
N ASN A 21 -0.66 -22.88 4.03
CA ASN A 21 -1.85 -22.37 3.33
C ASN A 21 -1.64 -21.01 2.65
N LEU A 22 -0.59 -20.30 3.03
CA LEU A 22 -0.26 -18.99 2.48
C LEU A 22 0.69 -19.09 1.29
N LYS A 23 1.38 -20.22 1.07
CA LYS A 23 2.27 -20.41 -0.07
C LYS A 23 1.53 -20.21 -1.40
N ILE A 24 2.25 -19.68 -2.37
CA ILE A 24 1.74 -19.31 -3.68
C ILE A 24 2.90 -19.43 -4.67
N SER A 25 2.63 -19.89 -5.89
CA SER A 25 3.59 -19.83 -7.00
C SER A 25 3.51 -18.49 -7.74
N ALA A 26 4.55 -18.12 -8.49
CA ALA A 26 4.52 -16.95 -9.37
C ALA A 26 3.27 -16.92 -10.28
N ARG A 27 2.91 -18.05 -10.89
CA ARG A 27 1.74 -18.16 -11.78
C ARG A 27 0.41 -17.92 -11.05
N GLU A 28 0.27 -18.43 -9.84
CA GLU A 28 -0.92 -18.17 -9.04
C GLU A 28 -0.96 -16.71 -8.57
N SER A 29 0.20 -16.11 -8.26
CA SER A 29 0.30 -14.68 -7.94
C SER A 29 -0.13 -13.80 -9.11
N GLU A 30 0.32 -14.10 -10.33
CA GLU A 30 -0.13 -13.43 -11.56
C GLU A 30 -1.65 -13.54 -11.74
N SER A 31 -2.21 -14.74 -11.58
CA SER A 31 -3.67 -14.95 -11.69
C SER A 31 -4.45 -14.20 -10.61
N ILE A 32 -3.93 -14.14 -9.37
CA ILE A 32 -4.55 -13.36 -8.29
C ILE A 32 -4.48 -11.87 -8.60
N GLU A 33 -3.35 -11.37 -9.12
CA GLU A 33 -3.21 -9.98 -9.53
C GLU A 33 -4.27 -9.62 -10.57
N GLU A 34 -4.40 -10.42 -11.63
CA GLU A 34 -5.41 -10.24 -12.68
C GLU A 34 -6.84 -10.26 -12.14
N ASP A 35 -7.19 -11.28 -11.37
CA ASP A 35 -8.52 -11.44 -10.79
C ASP A 35 -8.88 -10.26 -9.87
N THR A 36 -7.90 -9.62 -9.25
CA THR A 36 -8.12 -8.63 -8.19
C THR A 36 -7.82 -7.18 -8.58
N ARG A 37 -7.71 -6.86 -9.88
CA ARG A 37 -7.49 -5.49 -10.39
C ARG A 37 -8.58 -4.48 -10.02
N GLU A 38 -9.79 -4.95 -9.71
CA GLU A 38 -10.88 -4.11 -9.19
C GLU A 38 -10.74 -3.77 -7.69
N GLN A 39 -9.70 -4.32 -7.04
CA GLN A 39 -9.29 -4.04 -5.67
C GLN A 39 -10.46 -4.09 -4.67
N ALA A 40 -10.79 -2.95 -4.04
CA ALA A 40 -11.81 -2.86 -3.00
C ALA A 40 -13.24 -3.16 -3.50
N SER A 41 -13.47 -3.22 -4.80
CA SER A 41 -14.74 -3.65 -5.40
C SER A 41 -14.81 -5.17 -5.60
N ASN A 42 -13.69 -5.88 -5.48
CA ASN A 42 -13.64 -7.33 -5.56
C ASN A 42 -13.48 -7.98 -4.16
N PRO A 43 -14.47 -8.73 -3.66
CA PRO A 43 -14.37 -9.44 -2.38
C PRO A 43 -13.15 -10.37 -2.26
N LYS A 44 -12.75 -11.05 -3.34
CA LYS A 44 -11.57 -11.93 -3.37
C LYS A 44 -10.29 -11.17 -2.99
N TRP A 45 -10.18 -9.89 -3.35
CA TRP A 45 -9.04 -9.06 -2.97
C TRP A 45 -8.87 -8.99 -1.44
N PHE A 46 -9.97 -8.89 -0.69
CA PHE A 46 -9.92 -8.93 0.77
C PHE A 46 -9.57 -10.33 1.30
N GLU A 47 -10.07 -11.39 0.66
CA GLU A 47 -9.78 -12.77 1.04
C GLU A 47 -8.29 -13.10 0.90
N TYR A 48 -7.69 -12.79 -0.26
CA TYR A 48 -6.27 -13.06 -0.50
C TYR A 48 -5.32 -12.20 0.36
N ARG A 49 -5.77 -11.04 0.85
CA ARG A 49 -5.03 -10.18 1.79
C ARG A 49 -5.08 -10.69 3.23
N LYS A 50 -6.01 -11.58 3.56
CA LYS A 50 -6.16 -12.10 4.92
C LYS A 50 -4.89 -12.84 5.35
N ASN A 51 -4.46 -12.62 6.59
CA ASN A 51 -3.24 -13.19 7.15
C ASN A 51 -1.93 -12.79 6.43
N ARG A 52 -1.95 -11.79 5.55
CA ARG A 52 -0.75 -11.24 4.91
C ARG A 52 -0.47 -9.82 5.38
N PHE A 53 0.80 -9.50 5.57
CA PHE A 53 1.24 -8.13 5.80
C PHE A 53 1.23 -7.39 4.47
N THR A 54 0.31 -6.45 4.33
CA THR A 54 0.19 -5.66 3.09
C THR A 54 1.03 -4.39 3.17
N ALA A 55 1.42 -3.82 2.02
CA ALA A 55 2.26 -2.62 1.95
C ALA A 55 1.76 -1.45 2.82
N SER A 56 0.44 -1.23 2.89
CA SER A 56 -0.16 -0.18 3.74
C SER A 56 -0.01 -0.44 5.26
N LEU A 57 0.29 -1.69 5.66
CA LEU A 57 0.61 -2.06 7.04
C LEU A 57 2.09 -1.97 7.37
N CYS A 58 2.98 -1.80 6.38
CA CYS A 58 4.44 -1.85 6.55
C CYS A 58 4.94 -0.94 7.68
N ASN A 59 4.38 0.27 7.78
CA ASN A 59 4.74 1.22 8.85
C ASN A 59 4.42 0.77 10.26
N ARG A 60 3.53 -0.20 10.46
CA ARG A 60 3.25 -0.78 11.78
C ARG A 60 4.25 -1.88 12.15
N LEU A 61 5.03 -2.34 11.18
CA LEU A 61 5.98 -3.44 11.31
C LEU A 61 7.42 -2.95 11.38
N THR A 62 7.69 -1.74 10.85
CA THR A 62 9.03 -1.19 10.72
C THR A 62 9.20 0.17 11.41
N GLY A 63 10.45 0.57 11.61
CA GLY A 63 10.82 1.89 12.11
C GLY A 63 10.34 2.19 13.54
N ARG A 64 10.04 3.47 13.81
CA ARG A 64 9.66 3.95 15.15
C ARG A 64 8.30 3.44 15.64
N ASN A 65 7.44 3.05 14.71
CA ASN A 65 6.07 2.61 14.96
C ASN A 65 5.97 1.10 15.22
N ALA A 66 7.03 0.34 14.92
CA ALA A 66 7.10 -1.10 15.23
C ALA A 66 6.99 -1.33 16.74
N PRO A 67 6.14 -2.26 17.21
CA PRO A 67 6.04 -2.56 18.63
C PRO A 67 7.36 -3.10 19.19
N LYS A 68 7.87 -2.47 20.24
CA LYS A 68 9.12 -2.85 20.91
C LYS A 68 8.91 -3.65 22.21
N THR A 69 7.66 -3.90 22.58
CA THR A 69 7.29 -4.56 23.85
C THR A 69 6.40 -5.77 23.58
N PRO A 70 6.43 -6.81 24.44
CA PRO A 70 5.55 -7.98 24.30
C PRO A 70 4.06 -7.61 24.26
N ARG A 71 3.65 -6.60 25.04
CA ARG A 71 2.27 -6.09 25.03
C ARG A 71 1.93 -5.47 23.67
N GLY A 72 2.83 -4.66 23.12
CA GLY A 72 2.63 -4.04 21.81
C GLY A 72 2.55 -5.07 20.69
N LEU A 73 3.41 -6.10 20.70
CA LEU A 73 3.37 -7.21 19.74
C LEU A 73 2.05 -7.99 19.85
N THR A 74 1.60 -8.27 21.07
CA THR A 74 0.29 -8.89 21.32
C THR A 74 -0.85 -8.03 20.76
N THR A 75 -0.81 -6.70 20.94
CA THR A 75 -1.81 -5.78 20.37
C THR A 75 -1.78 -5.77 18.85
N LEU A 76 -0.59 -5.75 18.24
CA LEU A 76 -0.43 -5.81 16.78
C LEU A 76 -1.02 -7.13 16.24
N ALA A 77 -0.65 -8.27 16.83
CA ALA A 77 -1.15 -9.58 16.44
C ALA A 77 -2.68 -9.68 16.56
N LYS A 78 -3.26 -9.19 17.67
CA LYS A 78 -4.73 -9.15 17.85
C LYS A 78 -5.41 -8.32 16.79
N ASN A 79 -4.90 -7.12 16.48
CA ASN A 79 -5.47 -6.25 15.44
C ASN A 79 -5.27 -6.82 14.03
N PHE A 80 -4.24 -7.64 13.82
CA PHE A 80 -3.97 -8.29 12.54
C PHE A 80 -4.97 -9.43 12.26
N VAL A 81 -5.20 -10.30 13.26
CA VAL A 81 -6.14 -11.42 13.16
C VAL A 81 -7.60 -10.96 13.26
N HIS A 82 -7.85 -9.94 14.09
CA HIS A 82 -9.17 -9.34 14.29
C HIS A 82 -9.10 -7.83 14.04
N PRO A 83 -9.13 -7.41 12.76
CA PRO A 83 -9.17 -6.00 12.41
C PRO A 83 -10.37 -5.32 13.08
N LYS A 84 -10.11 -4.18 13.72
CA LYS A 84 -11.18 -3.36 14.29
C LYS A 84 -12.05 -2.78 13.18
N GLU A 85 -13.33 -2.61 13.47
CA GLU A 85 -14.22 -1.87 12.58
C GLU A 85 -13.68 -0.46 12.33
N VAL A 86 -13.77 -0.04 11.07
CA VAL A 86 -13.35 1.29 10.64
C VAL A 86 -14.38 2.30 11.15
N ASN A 87 -13.93 3.26 11.96
CA ASN A 87 -14.83 4.31 12.44
C ASN A 87 -15.30 5.21 11.28
N LYS A 88 -16.39 5.95 11.52
CA LYS A 88 -17.03 6.81 10.50
C LYS A 88 -16.07 7.82 9.87
N ILE A 89 -15.16 8.42 10.63
CA ILE A 89 -14.21 9.42 10.12
C ILE A 89 -13.22 8.78 9.15
N VAL A 90 -12.65 7.63 9.53
CA VAL A 90 -11.71 6.91 8.68
C VAL A 90 -12.42 6.40 7.42
N LYS A 91 -13.66 5.91 7.56
CA LYS A 91 -14.48 5.49 6.42
C LYS A 91 -14.70 6.63 5.41
N LEU A 92 -15.06 7.83 5.88
CA LEU A 92 -15.22 9.00 5.01
C LEU A 92 -13.92 9.35 4.26
N LYS A 93 -12.76 9.28 4.92
CA LYS A 93 -11.46 9.50 4.26
C LYS A 93 -11.16 8.44 3.20
N MET A 94 -11.47 7.17 3.49
CA MET A 94 -11.31 6.07 2.54
C MET A 94 -12.25 6.23 1.33
N ASP A 95 -13.52 6.58 1.57
CA ASP A 95 -14.50 6.79 0.51
C ASP A 95 -14.12 7.98 -0.38
N TYR A 96 -13.58 9.06 0.21
CA TYR A 96 -13.01 10.18 -0.54
C TYR A 96 -11.84 9.73 -1.42
N GLY A 97 -10.91 8.95 -0.84
CA GLY A 97 -9.79 8.36 -1.57
C GLY A 97 -10.24 7.57 -2.80
N LYS A 98 -11.13 6.60 -2.58
CA LYS A 98 -11.71 5.75 -3.63
C LYS A 98 -12.42 6.53 -4.72
N PHE A 99 -13.12 7.60 -4.37
CA PHE A 99 -13.86 8.41 -5.33
C PHE A 99 -12.92 9.19 -6.26
N TYR A 100 -11.86 9.80 -5.72
CA TYR A 100 -10.98 10.68 -6.49
C TYR A 100 -9.77 9.97 -7.11
N GLU A 101 -9.42 8.77 -6.67
CA GLU A 101 -8.28 8.02 -7.20
C GLU A 101 -8.34 7.80 -8.73
N PRO A 102 -9.47 7.35 -9.33
CA PRO A 102 -9.55 7.24 -10.79
C PRO A 102 -9.38 8.58 -11.52
N ILE A 103 -9.86 9.67 -10.91
CA ILE A 103 -9.73 11.03 -11.45
C ILE A 103 -8.26 11.48 -11.42
N ALA A 104 -7.58 11.23 -10.31
CA ALA A 104 -6.17 11.55 -10.12
C ALA A 104 -5.27 10.78 -11.09
N ILE A 105 -5.51 9.48 -11.30
CA ILE A 105 -4.78 8.66 -12.28
C ILE A 105 -4.95 9.24 -13.69
N ARG A 106 -6.18 9.59 -14.09
CA ARG A 106 -6.45 10.20 -15.39
C ARG A 106 -5.72 11.54 -15.58
N HIS A 107 -5.68 12.37 -14.53
CA HIS A 107 -4.93 13.63 -14.57
C HIS A 107 -3.43 13.41 -14.69
N TYR A 108 -2.88 12.45 -13.93
CA TYR A 108 -1.48 12.05 -14.03
C TYR A 108 -1.13 11.59 -15.45
N GLU A 109 -1.90 10.67 -16.03
CA GLU A 109 -1.69 10.24 -17.41
C GLU A 109 -1.73 11.39 -18.41
N THR A 110 -2.72 12.28 -18.27
CA THR A 110 -2.88 13.44 -19.17
C THR A 110 -1.69 14.37 -19.06
N TYR A 111 -1.24 14.67 -17.84
CA TYR A 111 -0.06 15.50 -17.59
C TYR A 111 1.21 14.90 -18.21
N MET A 112 1.42 13.60 -18.04
CA MET A 112 2.59 12.91 -18.59
C MET A 112 2.58 12.90 -20.12
N LYS A 113 1.42 12.63 -20.75
CA LYS A 113 1.25 12.71 -22.22
C LYS A 113 1.52 14.13 -22.75
N LEU A 114 0.98 15.16 -22.09
CA LEU A 114 1.22 16.56 -22.45
C LEU A 114 2.68 16.99 -22.26
N SER A 115 3.40 16.34 -21.33
CA SER A 115 4.83 16.56 -21.10
C SER A 115 5.72 15.81 -22.09
N GLY A 116 5.15 15.10 -23.06
CA GLY A 116 5.86 14.44 -24.16
C GLY A 116 6.18 12.96 -23.94
N PHE A 117 5.76 12.37 -22.82
CA PHE A 117 6.01 10.96 -22.51
C PHE A 117 4.98 10.04 -23.17
N LYS A 118 5.41 8.85 -23.63
CA LYS A 118 4.50 7.78 -24.05
C LYS A 118 4.17 6.91 -22.85
N ILE A 119 3.07 7.24 -22.19
CA ILE A 119 2.63 6.59 -20.96
C ILE A 119 1.34 5.77 -21.14
N ASN A 120 1.29 4.62 -20.47
CA ASN A 120 0.11 3.81 -20.25
C ASN A 120 0.04 3.40 -18.77
N VAL A 121 -1.11 3.59 -18.12
CA VAL A 121 -1.35 3.12 -16.75
C VAL A 121 -2.45 2.06 -16.77
N GLU A 122 -2.13 0.89 -16.24
CA GLU A 122 -3.07 -0.22 -16.09
C GLU A 122 -3.44 -0.39 -14.62
N ALA A 123 -4.66 -0.88 -14.36
CA ALA A 123 -5.05 -1.27 -13.02
C ALA A 123 -4.14 -2.38 -12.48
N SER A 124 -3.84 -2.31 -11.18
CA SER A 124 -3.06 -3.34 -10.48
C SER A 124 -3.93 -4.03 -9.43
N GLY A 125 -3.86 -5.35 -9.39
CA GLY A 125 -4.41 -6.16 -8.31
C GLY A 125 -3.41 -6.44 -7.20
N LEU A 126 -3.70 -7.47 -6.41
CA LEU A 126 -2.84 -7.94 -5.34
C LEU A 126 -1.66 -8.74 -5.90
N VAL A 127 -0.46 -8.20 -5.71
CA VAL A 127 0.82 -8.85 -6.01
C VAL A 127 1.33 -9.54 -4.75
N LEU A 128 1.61 -10.82 -4.87
CA LEU A 128 2.16 -11.68 -3.81
C LEU A 128 3.54 -12.20 -4.23
N ASP A 129 4.44 -12.38 -3.25
CA ASP A 129 5.76 -12.93 -3.50
C ASP A 129 5.81 -14.42 -3.19
N GLU A 130 6.36 -15.23 -4.09
CA GLU A 130 6.44 -16.69 -3.89
C GLU A 130 7.45 -17.10 -2.82
N THR A 131 8.49 -16.29 -2.59
CA THR A 131 9.55 -16.55 -1.59
C THR A 131 9.16 -16.06 -0.20
N ASN A 132 8.34 -15.02 -0.13
CA ASN A 132 7.88 -14.34 1.06
C ASN A 132 6.38 -14.11 0.98
N TYR A 133 5.65 -15.22 0.87
CA TYR A 133 4.22 -15.26 0.68
C TYR A 133 3.42 -14.58 1.78
N ILE A 134 3.98 -14.37 2.97
CA ILE A 134 3.29 -13.58 4.03
C ILE A 134 3.17 -12.09 3.70
N LEU A 135 3.80 -11.60 2.62
CA LEU A 135 3.75 -10.23 2.15
C LEU A 135 2.82 -10.06 0.95
N GLY A 136 2.24 -8.86 0.81
CA GLY A 136 1.46 -8.50 -0.36
C GLY A 136 1.41 -7.00 -0.63
N ALA A 137 1.20 -6.62 -1.88
CA ALA A 137 1.07 -5.22 -2.28
C ALA A 137 -0.02 -5.06 -3.34
N THR A 138 -0.63 -3.88 -3.35
CA THR A 138 -1.50 -3.45 -4.44
C THR A 138 -1.08 -2.02 -4.73
N PRO A 139 -0.27 -1.78 -5.77
CA PRO A 139 -0.09 -0.45 -6.33
C PRO A 139 -1.42 0.10 -6.84
N ASP A 140 -1.52 1.43 -6.95
CA ASP A 140 -2.71 2.07 -7.54
C ASP A 140 -2.70 1.99 -9.07
N GLY A 141 -1.53 1.72 -9.68
CA GLY A 141 -1.41 1.35 -11.09
C GLY A 141 -0.06 0.74 -11.48
N LYS A 142 -0.05 0.00 -12.59
CA LYS A 142 1.16 -0.44 -13.31
C LYS A 142 1.42 0.54 -14.44
N VAL A 143 2.63 1.09 -14.50
CA VAL A 143 2.98 2.15 -15.46
C VAL A 143 3.95 1.59 -16.48
N THR A 144 3.68 1.84 -17.76
CA THR A 144 4.69 1.77 -18.82
C THR A 144 4.92 3.16 -19.36
N CYS A 145 6.14 3.68 -19.26
CA CYS A 145 6.52 5.03 -19.71
C CYS A 145 7.78 4.92 -20.57
N ASP A 146 7.68 5.30 -21.85
CA ASP A 146 8.79 5.26 -22.82
C ASP A 146 9.53 3.90 -22.88
N GLY A 147 8.80 2.81 -22.65
CA GLY A 147 9.32 1.44 -22.66
C GLY A 147 9.85 0.94 -21.33
N GLU A 148 9.85 1.77 -20.28
CA GLU A 148 10.20 1.38 -18.91
C GLU A 148 8.96 1.07 -18.08
N MET A 149 9.03 0.01 -17.28
CA MET A 149 7.97 -0.37 -16.34
C MET A 149 8.21 0.22 -14.96
N GLY A 150 7.12 0.65 -14.32
CA GLY A 150 7.10 1.15 -12.96
C GLY A 150 5.73 0.98 -12.33
N ILE A 151 5.54 1.59 -11.17
CA ILE A 151 4.26 1.60 -10.47
C ILE A 151 3.79 3.03 -10.17
N LEU A 152 2.51 3.15 -9.88
CA LEU A 152 1.86 4.38 -9.46
C LEU A 152 1.26 4.19 -8.07
N GLU A 153 1.51 5.15 -7.18
CA GLU A 153 0.85 5.26 -5.88
C GLU A 153 0.20 6.64 -5.79
N VAL A 154 -1.12 6.66 -5.62
CA VAL A 154 -1.97 7.84 -5.56
C VAL A 154 -2.49 8.03 -4.14
N LYS A 155 -2.45 9.28 -3.67
CA LYS A 155 -3.07 9.67 -2.40
C LYS A 155 -3.96 10.87 -2.61
N CYS A 156 -5.24 10.69 -2.34
CA CYS A 156 -6.26 11.74 -2.40
C CYS A 156 -6.68 12.12 -0.98
N SER A 157 -6.64 13.41 -0.63
CA SER A 157 -7.00 13.86 0.71
C SER A 157 -7.73 15.19 0.67
N ASP A 158 -8.83 15.28 1.43
CA ASP A 158 -9.63 16.48 1.61
C ASP A 158 -9.07 17.44 2.67
N GLN A 159 -8.11 16.98 3.48
CA GLN A 159 -7.48 17.76 4.55
C GLN A 159 -6.84 19.07 4.05
N TYR A 160 -6.37 19.07 2.80
CA TYR A 160 -5.69 20.21 2.20
C TYR A 160 -6.47 20.79 1.03
N LYS A 161 -7.79 20.55 0.98
CA LYS A 161 -8.67 21.29 0.06
C LYS A 161 -8.42 22.79 0.27
N ASP A 162 -8.31 23.54 -0.82
CA ASP A 162 -8.02 24.97 -0.83
C ASP A 162 -6.56 25.37 -0.56
N ILE A 163 -5.63 24.40 -0.48
CA ILE A 163 -4.19 24.65 -0.35
C ILE A 163 -3.48 24.24 -1.63
N ASP A 164 -2.54 25.07 -2.12
CA ASP A 164 -1.63 24.67 -3.20
C ASP A 164 -0.86 23.41 -2.78
N PRO A 165 -0.97 22.28 -3.51
CA PRO A 165 -0.20 21.06 -3.22
C PRO A 165 1.29 21.32 -3.00
N LYS A 166 1.88 22.31 -3.68
CA LYS A 166 3.30 22.69 -3.54
C LYS A 166 3.63 23.29 -2.18
N ALA A 167 2.66 23.86 -1.47
CA ALA A 167 2.85 24.44 -0.14
C ALA A 167 2.81 23.39 0.98
N ILE A 168 2.28 22.18 0.71
CA ILE A 168 2.07 21.13 1.73
C ILE A 168 3.38 20.67 2.36
N CYS A 169 4.47 20.64 1.58
CA CYS A 169 5.78 20.28 2.08
C CYS A 169 6.30 21.21 3.18
N VAL A 170 5.76 22.43 3.27
CA VAL A 170 6.16 23.46 4.26
C VAL A 170 5.20 23.51 5.44
N ILE A 171 3.90 23.42 5.20
CA ILE A 171 2.89 23.65 6.24
C ILE A 171 2.56 22.40 7.07
N SER A 172 2.83 21.21 6.54
CA SER A 172 2.49 19.97 7.25
C SER A 172 3.56 19.65 8.30
N PRO A 173 3.20 19.37 9.56
CA PRO A 173 4.16 18.94 10.58
C PRO A 173 4.74 17.54 10.29
N ASN A 174 4.09 16.77 9.42
CA ASN A 174 4.59 15.51 8.88
C ASN A 174 4.35 15.52 7.36
N PRO A 175 5.23 16.15 6.57
CA PRO A 175 5.01 16.33 5.15
C PRO A 175 5.18 15.00 4.41
N MET A 176 4.18 14.63 3.61
CA MET A 176 4.23 13.43 2.78
C MET A 176 5.13 13.60 1.55
N VAL A 177 5.24 14.82 1.05
CA VAL A 177 6.15 15.22 -0.02
C VAL A 177 7.09 16.32 0.49
N ILE A 178 8.34 16.28 0.06
CA ILE A 178 9.37 17.28 0.33
C ILE A 178 9.95 17.78 -0.98
N LYS A 179 10.44 19.01 -0.99
CA LYS A 179 11.17 19.57 -2.12
C LYS A 179 12.66 19.34 -1.88
N ASP A 180 13.33 18.66 -2.79
CA ASP A 180 14.78 18.47 -2.69
C ASP A 180 15.56 19.73 -3.06
N LYS A 181 16.89 19.66 -2.97
CA LYS A 181 17.81 20.77 -3.26
C LYS A 181 17.72 21.28 -4.70
N ASP A 182 17.27 20.43 -5.63
CA ASP A 182 17.15 20.73 -7.06
C ASP A 182 15.72 21.23 -7.39
N GLY A 183 14.88 21.34 -6.36
CA GLY A 183 13.53 21.85 -6.46
C GLY A 183 12.50 20.80 -6.89
N ILE A 184 12.87 19.52 -6.91
CA ILE A 184 12.01 18.42 -7.32
C ILE A 184 11.23 17.91 -6.11
N PHE A 185 9.93 17.67 -6.30
CA PHE A 185 9.09 17.08 -5.26
C PHE A 185 9.34 15.57 -5.17
N ARG A 186 9.57 15.06 -3.96
CA ARG A 186 9.78 13.65 -3.67
C ARG A 186 8.99 13.25 -2.45
N ILE A 187 8.63 11.97 -2.36
CA ILE A 187 8.07 11.41 -1.14
C ILE A 187 9.07 11.56 0.03
N SER A 188 8.57 11.96 1.20
CA SER A 188 9.37 12.06 2.41
C SER A 188 9.73 10.68 2.95
N LYS A 189 11.02 10.42 3.17
CA LYS A 189 11.52 9.15 3.74
C LYS A 189 11.06 8.90 5.18
N GLU A 190 10.69 9.96 5.89
CA GLU A 190 10.15 9.88 7.25
C GLU A 190 8.63 9.61 7.25
N HIS A 191 7.97 9.79 6.11
CA HIS A 191 6.53 9.58 6.00
C HIS A 191 6.20 8.11 5.78
N SER A 192 5.06 7.68 6.31
CA SER A 192 4.61 6.30 6.27
C SER A 192 4.51 5.74 4.84
N TYR A 193 3.96 6.52 3.92
CA TYR A 193 3.84 6.13 2.51
C TYR A 193 5.18 5.73 1.86
N TYR A 194 6.33 6.19 2.35
CA TYR A 194 7.63 5.76 1.81
C TYR A 194 7.83 4.26 1.97
N ASN A 195 7.61 3.72 3.17
CA ASN A 195 7.76 2.29 3.42
C ASN A 195 6.72 1.44 2.67
N GLN A 196 5.55 2.01 2.41
CA GLN A 196 4.53 1.39 1.55
C GLN A 196 5.05 1.27 0.11
N VAL A 197 5.54 2.38 -0.46
CA VAL A 197 6.11 2.40 -1.82
C VAL A 197 7.30 1.46 -1.94
N GLN A 198 8.22 1.45 -0.96
CA GLN A 198 9.36 0.53 -0.98
C GLN A 198 8.92 -0.94 -0.98
N MET A 199 7.88 -1.29 -0.23
CA MET A 199 7.34 -2.65 -0.23
C MET A 199 6.63 -2.99 -1.55
N GLN A 200 5.91 -2.05 -2.15
CA GLN A 200 5.32 -2.23 -3.47
C GLN A 200 6.41 -2.46 -4.54
N LEU A 201 7.46 -1.63 -4.56
CA LEU A 201 8.59 -1.80 -5.48
C LEU A 201 9.25 -3.17 -5.34
N ALA A 202 9.51 -3.60 -4.10
CA ALA A 202 10.13 -4.89 -3.82
C ALA A 202 9.28 -6.06 -4.31
N LEU A 203 7.96 -6.06 -4.05
CA LEU A 203 7.06 -7.16 -4.42
C LEU A 203 6.70 -7.18 -5.91
N THR A 204 6.75 -6.03 -6.57
CA THR A 204 6.46 -5.92 -8.01
C THR A 204 7.72 -6.02 -8.87
N CYS A 205 8.90 -6.15 -8.25
CA CYS A 205 10.20 -6.13 -8.90
C CYS A 205 10.43 -4.89 -9.80
N GLN A 206 9.86 -3.73 -9.41
CA GLN A 206 10.01 -2.47 -10.15
C GLN A 206 11.06 -1.57 -9.51
N THR A 207 11.69 -0.72 -10.33
CA THR A 207 12.79 0.15 -9.89
C THR A 207 12.33 1.57 -9.54
N TRP A 208 11.13 1.97 -9.98
CA TRP A 208 10.59 3.31 -9.73
C TRP A 208 9.08 3.30 -9.51
N CYS A 209 8.64 4.32 -8.77
CA CYS A 209 7.25 4.60 -8.47
C CYS A 209 7.03 6.09 -8.64
N ASP A 210 6.05 6.47 -9.45
CA ASP A 210 5.51 7.83 -9.38
C ASP A 210 4.54 7.91 -8.20
N PHE A 211 4.75 8.90 -7.34
CA PHE A 211 3.89 9.16 -6.18
C PHE A 211 3.08 10.43 -6.44
N VAL A 212 1.77 10.25 -6.63
CA VAL A 212 0.84 11.34 -6.95
C VAL A 212 0.05 11.71 -5.71
N PHE A 213 0.23 12.94 -5.24
CA PHE A 213 -0.66 13.51 -4.24
C PHE A 213 -1.69 14.42 -4.92
N TYR A 214 -2.96 14.02 -4.85
CA TYR A 214 -4.06 14.71 -5.51
C TYR A 214 -4.94 15.44 -4.49
N ILE A 215 -5.21 16.72 -4.78
CA ILE A 215 -6.15 17.55 -4.06
C ILE A 215 -7.18 18.00 -5.07
N HIS A 216 -8.45 17.69 -4.80
CA HIS A 216 -9.53 18.28 -5.55
C HIS A 216 -9.72 19.73 -5.08
N LEU A 217 -9.44 20.68 -5.97
CA LEU A 217 -9.80 22.07 -5.77
C LEU A 217 -11.28 22.23 -6.13
N LYS A 218 -12.06 22.84 -5.25
CA LYS A 218 -13.43 23.19 -5.58
C LYS A 218 -13.41 24.35 -6.57
N ASP A 219 -14.20 24.24 -7.63
CA ASP A 219 -14.53 25.35 -8.51
C ASP A 219 -15.24 26.50 -7.74
#